data_AF-H9MDJ3-F1
#
_entry.id   AF-H9MDJ3-F1
#
_cell.length_a   1.000
_cell.length_b   1.000
_cell.length_c   1.000
_cell.angle_alpha   90.00
_cell.angle_beta   90.00
_cell.angle_gamma   90.00
#
_symmetry.space_group_name_H-M   'P 1'
#
loop_
_entity.id
_entity.type
_entity.pdbx_description
1 polymer ?
#
loop_
_entity_poly.entity_id
_entity_poly.type
_entity_poly.pdbx_seq_one_letter_code
_entity_poly.pdbx_strand_id
1 'polypeptide(L)' 'GTDEDALTRVVVTRAEVDMKHIKEAYAKRTSKTLEHAIASETSGDYQDFLLTLIGKDHA' A
#
# COMPACT_ATOMS: atom_id res chain seq x y z
N GLY A 1 -0.11 0.94 15.95
CA GLY A 1 -1.54 0.72 15.69
C GLY A 1 -1.86 1.45 14.43
N THR A 2 -2.36 0.72 13.44
CA THR A 2 -2.61 1.23 12.08
C THR A 2 -4.06 1.69 11.99
N ASP A 3 -4.30 2.84 11.37
CA ASP A 3 -5.65 3.23 10.96
C ASP A 3 -6.00 2.44 9.68
N GLU A 4 -6.51 1.23 9.88
CA GLU A 4 -6.81 0.27 8.82
C GLU A 4 -7.91 0.79 7.87
N ASP A 5 -8.87 1.56 8.40
CA ASP A 5 -9.94 2.17 7.60
C ASP A 5 -9.38 3.24 6.66
N ALA A 6 -8.49 4.11 7.17
CA ALA A 6 -7.84 5.11 6.33
C ALA A 6 -6.94 4.47 5.28
N LEU A 7 -6.18 3.43 5.66
CA LEU A 7 -5.31 2.69 4.75
C LEU A 7 -6.12 2.01 3.64
N THR A 8 -7.16 1.25 4.00
CA THR A 8 -8.05 0.57 3.05
C THR A 8 -8.69 1.55 2.09
N ARG A 9 -9.26 2.64 2.61
CA ARG A 9 -9.94 3.64 1.78
C ARG A 9 -9.02 4.22 0.71
N VAL A 10 -7.78 4.59 1.07
CA VAL A 10 -6.83 5.15 0.11
C VAL A 10 -6.39 4.10 -0.89
N VAL A 11 -6.01 2.89 -0.45
CA VAL A 11 -5.54 1.83 -1.36
C VAL A 11 -6.62 1.45 -2.37
N VAL A 12 -7.84 1.19 -1.91
CA VAL A 12 -8.96 0.78 -2.79
C VAL A 12 -9.34 1.88 -3.78
N THR A 13 -9.46 3.14 -3.33
CA THR A 13 -9.94 4.23 -4.21
C THR A 13 -8.88 4.74 -5.19
N ARG A 14 -7.60 4.44 -4.96
CA ARG A 14 -6.49 4.94 -5.79
C ARG A 14 -5.79 3.87 -6.62
N ALA A 15 -6.07 2.60 -6.38
CA ALA A 15 -5.45 1.45 -7.07
C ALA A 15 -5.39 1.64 -8.60
N GLU A 16 -6.53 1.97 -9.22
CA GLU A 16 -6.66 2.13 -10.67
C GLU A 16 -6.50 3.58 -11.16
N VAL A 17 -6.23 4.54 -10.25
CA VAL A 17 -6.20 5.97 -10.58
C VAL A 17 -4.78 6.47 -10.74
N ASP A 18 -3.97 6.39 -9.67
CA ASP A 18 -2.64 6.97 -9.64
C ASP A 18 -1.70 6.31 -8.61
N MET A 19 -1.94 5.03 -8.31
CA MET A 19 -1.17 4.28 -7.32
C MET A 19 0.34 4.36 -7.53
N LYS A 20 0.80 4.36 -8.79
CA LYS A 20 2.22 4.55 -9.12
C LYS A 20 2.79 5.87 -8.59
N HIS A 21 2.07 6.99 -8.78
CA HIS A 21 2.50 8.29 -8.28
C HIS A 21 2.50 8.34 -6.76
N ILE A 22 1.52 7.71 -6.11
CA ILE A 22 1.46 7.60 -4.64
C ILE A 22 2.68 6.84 -4.12
N LYS A 23 3.05 5.72 -4.72
CA LYS A 23 4.24 4.93 -4.35
C LYS A 23 5.52 5.76 -4.46
N GLU A 24 5.70 6.48 -5.57
CA GLU A 24 6.85 7.36 -5.77
C GLU A 24 6.91 8.51 -4.76
N ALA A 25 5.76 9.17 -4.51
CA ALA A 25 5.66 10.26 -3.54
C ALA A 25 5.92 9.78 -2.10
N TYR A 26 5.41 8.59 -1.75
CA TYR A 26 5.66 7.96 -0.46
C TYR A 26 7.15 7.68 -0.27
N ALA A 27 7.79 7.02 -1.23
CA ALA A 27 9.22 6.70 -1.18
C ALA A 27 10.10 7.95 -1.06
N LYS A 28 9.77 9.02 -1.79
CA LYS A 28 10.47 10.32 -1.69
C LYS A 28 10.34 10.97 -0.32
N ARG A 29 9.21 10.77 0.38
CA ARG A 29 8.92 11.40 1.68
C ARG A 29 9.45 10.60 2.87
N THR A 30 9.43 9.28 2.81
CA THR A 30 9.67 8.39 3.96
C THR A 30 10.94 7.55 3.83
N SER A 31 11.61 7.57 2.68
CA SER A 31 12.75 6.70 2.32
C SER A 31 12.45 5.20 2.41
N LYS A 32 11.17 4.82 2.48
CA LYS A 32 10.68 3.44 2.50
C LYS A 32 9.69 3.24 1.36
N THR A 33 9.61 2.03 0.81
CA THR A 33 8.58 1.71 -0.18
C THR A 33 7.22 1.54 0.49
N LEU A 34 6.15 1.83 -0.24
CA LEU A 34 4.79 1.67 0.27
C LEU A 34 4.48 0.20 0.58
N GLU A 35 4.99 -0.72 -0.22
CA GLU A 35 4.89 -2.17 -0.02
C GLU A 35 5.51 -2.60 1.30
N HIS A 36 6.71 -2.08 1.61
CA HIS A 36 7.39 -2.43 2.85
C HIS A 36 6.64 -1.89 4.07
N ALA A 37 6.10 -0.67 3.97
CA ALA A 37 5.29 -0.09 5.03
C ALA A 37 3.99 -0.87 5.29
N ILE A 38 3.30 -1.31 4.24
CA ILE A 38 2.10 -2.15 4.39
C ILE A 38 2.47 -3.50 5.00
N ALA A 39 3.54 -4.14 4.52
CA ALA A 39 3.99 -5.43 5.02
C ALA A 39 4.53 -5.39 6.46
N SER A 40 4.97 -4.24 6.97
CA SER A 40 5.42 -4.10 8.36
C SER A 40 4.28 -3.82 9.34
N GLU A 41 3.17 -3.24 8.86
CA GLU A 41 2.07 -2.75 9.69
C GLU A 41 0.79 -3.60 9.60
N THR A 42 0.73 -4.58 8.69
CA THR A 42 -0.41 -5.47 8.47
C THR A 42 0.07 -6.92 8.36
N SER A 43 -0.83 -7.90 8.49
CA SER A 43 -0.49 -9.32 8.33
C SER A 43 -1.68 -10.13 7.81
N GLY A 44 -1.41 -11.38 7.39
CA GLY A 44 -2.41 -12.30 6.86
C GLY A 44 -3.07 -11.84 5.56
N ASP A 45 -4.28 -12.32 5.31
CA ASP A 45 -5.00 -12.06 4.05
C ASP A 45 -5.23 -10.58 3.76
N TYR A 46 -5.36 -9.77 4.82
CA TYR A 46 -5.51 -8.32 4.69
C TYR A 46 -4.26 -7.66 4.10
N GLN A 47 -3.07 -8.08 4.55
CA GLN A 47 -1.82 -7.61 3.97
C GLN A 47 -1.74 -7.99 2.49
N ASP A 48 -2.01 -9.25 2.17
CA ASP A 48 -1.87 -9.77 0.81
C ASP A 48 -2.86 -9.09 -0.14
N PHE A 49 -4.08 -8.82 0.32
CA PHE A 49 -5.08 -8.03 -0.40
C PHE A 49 -4.57 -6.61 -0.72
N LEU A 50 -4.05 -5.88 0.27
CA LEU A 50 -3.54 -4.52 0.04
C LEU A 50 -2.34 -4.50 -0.89
N LEU A 51 -1.41 -5.45 -0.72
CA LEU A 51 -0.23 -5.56 -1.58
C LEU A 51 -0.60 -5.86 -3.03
N THR A 52 -1.60 -6.70 -3.25
CA THR A 52 -2.15 -6.99 -4.59
C THR A 52 -2.72 -5.71 -5.22
N LEU A 53 -3.53 -4.94 -4.50
CA LEU A 53 -4.14 -3.71 -5.01
C LEU A 53 -3.11 -2.62 -5.37
N ILE A 54 -1.95 -2.58 -4.71
CA ILE A 54 -0.90 -1.61 -5.05
C ILE A 54 0.07 -2.11 -6.14
N GLY A 55 -0.27 -3.23 -6.78
CA GLY A 55 0.47 -3.81 -7.90
C GLY A 55 1.78 -4.50 -7.49
N LYS A 56 1.82 -5.10 -6.30
CA LYS A 56 2.90 -6.03 -5.95
C LYS A 56 2.52 -7.41 -6.50
N ASP A 57 2.86 -7.65 -7.77
CA ASP A 57 2.69 -8.96 -8.38
C ASP A 57 3.65 -9.97 -7.73
N HIS A 58 3.10 -11.14 -7.36
CA HIS A 58 3.89 -12.32 -7.06
C HIS A 58 4.39 -12.90 -8.39
N ALA A 59 5.52 -12.40 -8.89
CA ALA A 59 6.33 -13.12 -9.87
C ALA A 59 7.31 -14.06 -9.16
#